data_AF-A0AAE1VQ53-F1
#
_entry.id   AF-A0AAE1VQ53-F1
#
_cell.length_a   1.000
_cell.length_b   1.000
_cell.length_c   1.000
_cell.angle_alpha   90.00
_cell.angle_beta   90.00
_cell.angle_gamma   90.00
#
_symmetry.space_group_name_H-M   'P 1'
#
loop_
_entity.id
_entity.type
_entity.pdbx_description
1 polymer ?
#
loop_
_entity_poly.entity_id
_entity_poly.type
_entity_poly.pdbx_seq_one_letter_code
_entity_poly.pdbx_strand_id
1 'polypeptide(L)'
;MYTVTFSSIHAFRPISLPIFKHQFTPNITTNPLYLQPKKSRTFISCAANSDGVKDAVNWAEFLEKWPPKNFVGADKLFRAISGATSSPIAQYIPYPFTFVHSVDPRIKLAWLFTLVVLPAKSNVIMRLSLVAYLAILSILVQPAQVWKDQLGRVTLLSGILFIMLGLSTDSAPSLISSRAPPPSLMGLPSFAASLEGYKYVILKLGPIQLTRKGLSTATTSACLTFTIFQSASVFLSTTTPEQIAFALRWFISPLANLGVPVAEVILTLLLSLRFINLVFDEVRNVALGIVSRRINWQQLTTLETIDVFFTYIRRIFRNIFVHAEQISQAMIVRGFRGDSTTHKIFLSADSSNGVANYISISCLFGLIALVTLPKYLI
;
A
#
# COMPACT_ATOMS: atom_id res chain seq x y z
N MET A 1 59.56 36.08 15.32
CA MET A 1 58.89 37.24 14.72
C MET A 1 57.39 37.06 14.93
N TYR A 2 56.88 37.88 15.83
CA TYR A 2 55.57 38.05 16.49
C TYR A 2 54.32 37.29 16.03
N THR A 3 53.74 36.57 17.00
CA THR A 3 52.31 36.41 17.27
C THR A 3 51.99 37.11 18.60
N VAL A 4 50.95 37.95 18.67
CA VAL A 4 50.08 38.16 19.86
C VAL A 4 48.78 38.83 19.38
N THR A 5 47.65 38.24 19.79
CA THR A 5 46.25 38.69 19.67
C THR A 5 45.85 39.65 20.79
N PHE A 6 44.90 40.59 20.59
CA PHE A 6 43.67 40.76 21.41
C PHE A 6 42.83 42.02 21.08
N SER A 7 41.49 41.84 21.19
CA SER A 7 40.43 42.82 21.55
C SER A 7 40.01 43.85 20.51
N SER A 8 38.85 44.53 20.56
CA SER A 8 37.47 44.35 21.04
C SER A 8 36.80 45.72 20.82
N ILE A 9 35.51 45.76 20.47
CA ILE A 9 34.60 46.93 20.53
C ILE A 9 34.78 48.03 19.45
N HIS A 10 33.75 48.18 18.60
CA HIS A 10 33.05 49.44 18.29
C HIS A 10 31.90 49.10 17.31
N ALA A 11 30.65 49.00 17.79
CA ALA A 11 29.65 50.07 17.85
C ALA A 11 28.90 50.28 16.51
N PHE A 12 27.65 49.80 16.50
CA PHE A 12 26.65 49.91 15.43
C PHE A 12 26.32 51.38 15.08
N ARG A 13 26.24 51.69 13.78
CA ARG A 13 25.58 52.89 13.23
C ARG A 13 24.20 52.52 12.70
N PRO A 14 23.11 53.26 13.03
CA PRO A 14 21.77 52.95 12.57
C PRO A 14 21.52 53.55 11.18
N ILE A 15 20.96 52.75 10.26
CA ILE A 15 20.43 53.22 8.97
C ILE A 15 18.90 53.11 9.03
N SER A 16 18.27 54.25 8.76
CA SER A 16 16.85 54.55 8.84
C SER A 16 15.98 53.73 7.88
N LEU A 17 14.94 53.09 8.42
CA LEU A 17 13.82 52.47 7.68
C LEU A 17 12.88 53.56 7.13
N PRO A 18 12.38 53.45 5.88
CA PRO A 18 11.31 54.32 5.41
C PRO A 18 9.97 53.92 6.07
N ILE A 19 9.36 54.91 6.70
CA ILE A 19 8.07 54.88 7.39
C ILE A 19 6.96 54.67 6.35
N PHE A 20 6.34 53.49 6.32
CA PHE A 20 5.05 53.32 5.67
C PHE A 20 3.97 53.96 6.54
N LYS A 21 3.37 55.04 6.04
CA LYS A 21 2.20 55.69 6.64
C LYS A 21 1.07 54.67 6.80
N HIS A 22 0.63 54.49 8.04
CA HIS A 22 -0.65 53.88 8.37
C HIS A 22 -1.78 54.65 7.67
N GLN A 23 -2.30 54.10 6.58
CA GLN A 23 -3.59 54.47 6.02
C GLN A 23 -4.58 53.38 6.37
N PHE A 24 -5.06 53.37 7.61
CA PHE A 24 -6.36 52.80 7.97
C PHE A 24 -6.73 53.29 9.37
N THR A 25 -7.38 54.45 9.44
CA THR A 25 -8.16 54.88 10.59
C THR A 25 -9.62 54.54 10.30
N PRO A 26 -10.22 53.50 10.92
CA PRO A 26 -11.66 53.34 10.81
C PRO A 26 -12.33 54.41 11.67
N ASN A 27 -13.00 55.35 11.00
CA ASN A 27 -13.88 56.32 11.61
C ASN A 27 -15.10 55.57 12.18
N ILE A 28 -15.12 55.32 13.49
CA ILE A 28 -16.22 54.63 14.18
C ILE A 28 -17.35 55.65 14.40
N THR A 29 -18.09 55.92 13.35
CA THR A 29 -19.41 56.54 13.42
C THR A 29 -20.25 55.96 12.29
N THR A 30 -21.03 54.91 12.58
CA THR A 30 -22.38 54.68 12.05
C THR A 30 -22.88 53.26 12.40
N ASN A 31 -23.99 53.24 13.12
CA ASN A 31 -25.09 52.26 13.14
C ASN A 31 -24.77 50.76 13.22
N PRO A 32 -25.26 50.05 14.27
CA PRO A 32 -25.13 48.60 14.33
C PRO A 32 -25.88 47.96 13.16
N LEU A 33 -25.14 47.44 12.18
CA LEU A 33 -25.67 46.55 11.15
C LEU A 33 -26.13 45.27 11.84
N TYR A 34 -27.42 45.19 12.13
CA TYR A 34 -28.10 43.94 12.44
C TYR A 34 -27.96 43.00 11.23
N LEU A 35 -26.96 42.13 11.27
CA LEU A 35 -26.89 40.96 10.41
C LEU A 35 -28.04 40.03 10.81
N GLN A 36 -29.17 40.18 10.11
CA GLN A 36 -30.27 39.22 10.13
C GLN A 36 -29.72 37.84 9.77
N PRO A 37 -29.70 36.85 10.69
CA PRO A 37 -29.33 35.50 10.33
C PRO A 37 -30.37 35.00 9.34
N LYS A 38 -29.96 34.74 8.09
CA LYS A 38 -30.81 34.03 7.13
C LYS A 38 -31.06 32.64 7.70
N LYS A 39 -32.16 32.49 8.44
CA LYS A 39 -32.70 31.21 8.90
C LYS A 39 -33.03 30.39 7.67
N SER A 40 -32.09 29.59 7.20
CA SER A 40 -32.40 28.41 6.41
C SER A 40 -33.16 27.47 7.34
N ARG A 41 -34.49 27.63 7.39
CA ARG A 41 -35.38 26.64 8.00
C ARG A 41 -35.32 25.39 7.12
N THR A 42 -34.39 24.49 7.41
CA THR A 42 -34.57 23.09 7.04
C THR A 42 -35.72 22.58 7.91
N PHE A 43 -36.92 22.56 7.32
CA PHE A 43 -38.06 21.86 7.88
C PHE A 43 -37.72 20.37 7.87
N ILE A 44 -37.40 19.82 9.03
CA ILE A 44 -37.48 18.37 9.23
C ILE A 44 -38.97 18.09 9.44
N SER A 45 -39.62 17.65 8.37
CA SER A 45 -41.01 17.22 8.43
C SER A 45 -41.06 15.84 9.09
N CYS A 46 -41.63 15.75 10.28
CA CYS A 46 -42.07 14.47 10.82
C CYS A 46 -43.26 14.01 9.99
N ALA A 47 -43.12 12.91 9.24
CA ALA A 47 -44.25 12.36 8.49
C ALA A 47 -45.06 11.43 9.38
N ALA A 48 -46.32 11.82 9.60
CA ALA A 48 -47.40 10.96 10.06
C ALA A 48 -47.81 9.98 8.95
N ASN A 49 -48.27 8.81 9.36
CA ASN A 49 -48.76 7.73 8.51
C ASN A 49 -50.01 8.19 7.73
N SER A 50 -50.05 7.97 6.42
CA SER A 50 -51.30 7.90 5.66
C SER A 50 -51.15 7.03 4.43
N ASP A 51 -51.99 6.00 4.38
CA ASP A 51 -52.18 5.08 3.26
C ASP A 51 -52.61 5.81 1.99
N GLY A 52 -52.12 5.34 0.84
CA GLY A 52 -52.53 5.86 -0.46
C GLY A 52 -51.79 5.20 -1.62
N VAL A 53 -52.38 4.14 -2.16
CA VAL A 53 -52.00 3.47 -3.41
C VAL A 53 -52.12 4.42 -4.60
N LYS A 54 -51.11 4.43 -5.49
CA LYS A 54 -51.26 4.58 -6.95
C LYS A 54 -49.97 4.25 -7.70
N ASP A 55 -50.15 3.45 -8.75
CA ASP A 55 -49.15 2.78 -9.56
C ASP A 55 -48.28 3.74 -10.40
N ALA A 56 -46.97 3.53 -10.33
CA ALA A 56 -46.01 3.98 -11.35
C ALA A 56 -44.86 2.97 -11.45
N VAL A 57 -44.51 2.62 -12.68
CA VAL A 57 -43.60 1.54 -13.08
C VAL A 57 -42.26 1.55 -12.31
N ASN A 58 -42.01 0.43 -11.62
CA ASN A 58 -41.09 0.33 -10.49
C ASN A 58 -39.68 -0.10 -10.92
N TRP A 59 -38.87 0.87 -11.37
CA TRP A 59 -37.41 0.70 -11.48
C TRP A 59 -36.70 0.67 -10.12
N ALA A 60 -37.40 1.04 -9.04
CA ALA A 60 -36.88 1.06 -7.68
C ALA A 60 -36.87 -0.33 -7.01
N GLU A 61 -37.79 -1.23 -7.36
CA GLU A 61 -37.83 -2.61 -6.84
C GLU A 61 -36.61 -3.46 -7.25
N PHE A 62 -36.07 -3.21 -8.45
CA PHE A 62 -34.89 -3.89 -8.95
C PHE A 62 -33.60 -3.40 -8.25
N LEU A 63 -33.55 -2.12 -7.89
CA LEU A 63 -32.43 -1.50 -7.17
C LEU A 63 -32.50 -1.70 -5.64
N GLU A 64 -33.67 -1.99 -5.07
CA GLU A 64 -33.78 -2.36 -3.64
C GLU A 64 -33.33 -3.81 -3.35
N LYS A 65 -33.25 -4.65 -4.39
CA LYS A 65 -32.83 -6.05 -4.27
C LYS A 65 -31.31 -6.24 -4.15
N TRP A 66 -30.54 -5.17 -4.30
CA TRP A 66 -29.07 -5.13 -4.19
C TRP A 66 -28.64 -3.78 -3.58
N PRO A 67 -28.30 -3.64 -2.27
CA PRO A 67 -27.35 -4.46 -1.48
C PRO A 67 -27.84 -4.80 -0.04
N PRO A 68 -27.09 -5.57 0.78
CA PRO A 68 -27.53 -5.95 2.13
C PRO A 68 -27.65 -4.74 3.08
N LYS A 69 -28.85 -4.55 3.65
CA LYS A 69 -29.29 -3.49 4.59
C LYS A 69 -28.47 -3.32 5.89
N ASN A 70 -27.36 -4.06 6.07
CA ASN A 70 -26.54 -4.05 7.30
C ASN A 70 -25.09 -3.56 7.14
N PHE A 71 -24.67 -3.11 5.94
CA PHE A 71 -23.25 -2.83 5.68
C PHE A 71 -22.81 -1.36 5.84
N VAL A 72 -23.73 -0.38 5.84
CA VAL A 72 -23.34 1.04 5.77
C VAL A 72 -23.99 1.87 6.88
N GLY A 73 -23.66 1.54 8.12
CA GLY A 73 -23.65 2.59 9.14
C GLY A 73 -22.40 3.42 8.90
N ALA A 74 -22.53 4.72 8.58
CA ALA A 74 -21.36 5.59 8.43
C ALA A 74 -20.48 5.54 9.69
N ASP A 75 -21.07 5.35 10.87
CA ASP A 75 -20.41 5.06 12.13
C ASP A 75 -19.54 3.78 12.10
N LYS A 76 -20.04 2.68 11.53
CA LYS A 76 -19.25 1.44 11.33
C LYS A 76 -18.16 1.63 10.30
N LEU A 77 -18.41 2.39 9.24
CA LEU A 77 -17.40 2.71 8.22
C LEU A 77 -16.30 3.60 8.80
N PHE A 78 -16.63 4.67 9.51
CA PHE A 78 -15.65 5.53 10.19
C PHE A 78 -14.88 4.77 11.27
N ARG A 79 -15.54 3.88 12.01
CA ARG A 79 -14.91 3.02 13.02
C ARG A 79 -14.03 1.94 12.39
N ALA A 80 -14.44 1.36 11.26
CA ALA A 80 -13.64 0.43 10.47
C ALA A 80 -12.47 1.13 9.77
N ILE A 81 -12.62 2.36 9.30
CA ILE A 81 -11.52 3.18 8.76
C ILE A 81 -10.53 3.49 9.88
N SER A 82 -11.00 3.91 11.06
CA SER A 82 -10.14 4.13 12.23
C SER A 82 -9.43 2.85 12.70
N GLY A 83 -10.10 1.70 12.60
CA GLY A 83 -9.55 0.38 12.93
C GLY A 83 -8.59 -0.16 11.87
N ALA A 84 -8.87 0.07 10.59
CA ALA A 84 -8.02 -0.33 9.46
C ALA A 84 -6.72 0.48 9.42
N THR A 85 -6.78 1.78 9.76
CA THR A 85 -5.57 2.59 9.98
C THR A 85 -4.77 2.17 11.22
N SER A 86 -5.37 1.42 12.15
CA SER A 86 -4.69 0.87 13.33
C SER A 86 -4.13 -0.54 13.11
N SER A 87 -4.38 -1.15 11.95
CA SER A 87 -3.77 -2.43 11.63
C SER A 87 -2.28 -2.21 11.35
N PRO A 88 -1.36 -2.88 12.07
CA PRO A 88 0.09 -2.79 11.85
C PRO A 88 0.53 -3.51 10.57
N ILE A 89 -0.36 -3.63 9.58
CA ILE A 89 0.03 -4.05 8.24
C ILE A 89 0.79 -2.87 7.63
N ALA A 90 2.03 -3.10 7.20
CA ALA A 90 2.78 -2.15 6.38
C ALA A 90 3.22 -0.83 7.07
N GLN A 91 3.44 -0.84 8.39
CA GLN A 91 4.11 0.28 9.08
C GLN A 91 5.58 -0.03 9.34
N TYR A 92 6.43 1.00 9.19
CA TYR A 92 7.83 0.94 9.56
C TYR A 92 7.97 0.72 11.08
N ILE A 93 8.81 -0.24 11.47
CA ILE A 93 9.04 -0.58 12.88
C ILE A 93 10.45 -0.09 13.26
N PRO A 94 10.58 0.97 14.09
CA PRO A 94 11.89 1.55 14.39
C PRO A 94 12.74 0.70 15.36
N TYR A 95 12.12 -0.20 16.14
CA TYR A 95 12.81 -0.98 17.17
C TYR A 95 12.29 -2.43 17.21
N PRO A 96 13.16 -3.46 17.36
CA PRO A 96 14.61 -3.44 17.59
C PRO A 96 15.44 -3.15 16.33
N PHE A 97 16.59 -2.50 16.50
CA PHE A 97 17.53 -2.25 15.40
C PHE A 97 18.25 -3.55 14.99
N THR A 98 17.71 -4.23 13.99
CA THR A 98 18.34 -5.43 13.42
C THR A 98 19.28 -5.08 12.28
N PHE A 99 20.18 -6.01 11.94
CA PHE A 99 21.12 -5.88 10.82
C PHE A 99 20.44 -5.40 9.53
N VAL A 100 19.24 -5.93 9.24
CA VAL A 100 18.46 -5.57 8.04
C VAL A 100 18.07 -4.09 8.04
N HIS A 101 17.82 -3.45 9.19
CA HIS A 101 17.50 -2.02 9.24
C HIS A 101 18.67 -1.16 8.72
N SER A 102 19.92 -1.57 9.00
CA SER A 102 21.14 -0.83 8.59
C SER A 102 21.51 -0.93 7.10
N VAL A 103 20.91 -1.86 6.37
CA VAL A 103 21.19 -2.07 4.93
C VAL A 103 20.59 -0.93 4.10
N ASP A 104 21.32 -0.52 3.06
CA ASP A 104 20.85 0.49 2.12
C ASP A 104 19.48 0.13 1.49
N PRO A 105 18.56 1.10 1.38
CA PRO A 105 17.21 0.85 0.86
C PRO A 105 17.20 0.42 -0.61
N ARG A 106 18.23 0.78 -1.38
CA ARG A 106 18.40 0.35 -2.78
C ARG A 106 18.61 -1.16 -2.88
N ILE A 107 19.44 -1.71 -1.99
CA ILE A 107 19.74 -3.14 -1.94
C ILE A 107 18.51 -3.90 -1.46
N LYS A 108 17.81 -3.39 -0.44
CA LYS A 108 16.53 -3.96 0.02
C LYS A 108 15.49 -4.02 -1.09
N LEU A 109 15.37 -2.98 -1.90
CA LEU A 109 14.44 -2.95 -3.04
C LEU A 109 14.87 -3.95 -4.14
N ALA A 110 16.17 -4.05 -4.43
CA ALA A 110 16.68 -5.08 -5.35
C ALA A 110 16.41 -6.51 -4.83
N TRP A 111 16.53 -6.72 -3.52
CA TRP A 111 16.23 -7.98 -2.86
C TRP A 111 14.74 -8.33 -2.97
N LEU A 112 13.84 -7.37 -2.75
CA LEU A 112 12.41 -7.52 -2.97
C LEU A 112 12.11 -7.97 -4.42
N PHE A 113 12.61 -7.24 -5.42
CA PHE A 113 12.40 -7.60 -6.83
C PHE A 113 12.94 -8.99 -7.16
N THR A 114 14.13 -9.32 -6.64
CA THR A 114 14.74 -10.64 -6.83
C THR A 114 13.83 -11.73 -6.25
N LEU A 115 13.34 -11.58 -5.02
CA LEU A 115 12.47 -12.57 -4.38
C LEU A 115 11.09 -12.70 -5.01
N VAL A 116 10.60 -11.70 -5.71
CA VAL A 116 9.36 -11.81 -6.49
C VAL A 116 9.59 -12.65 -7.75
N VAL A 117 10.72 -12.48 -8.44
CA VAL A 117 11.01 -13.18 -9.71
C VAL A 117 11.56 -14.59 -9.50
N LEU A 118 12.35 -14.81 -8.45
CA LEU A 118 13.09 -16.05 -8.21
C LEU A 118 12.17 -17.30 -8.08
N PRO A 119 11.05 -17.28 -7.32
CA PRO A 119 10.13 -18.41 -7.21
C PRO A 119 9.52 -18.81 -8.54
N ALA A 120 9.27 -17.86 -9.45
CA ALA A 120 8.64 -18.13 -10.75
C ALA A 120 9.50 -19.07 -11.62
N LYS A 121 10.83 -18.91 -11.58
CA LYS A 121 11.76 -19.74 -12.37
C LYS A 121 12.24 -21.01 -11.65
N SER A 122 11.91 -21.19 -10.38
CA SER A 122 12.52 -22.17 -9.49
C SER A 122 11.82 -23.55 -9.48
N ASN A 123 12.57 -24.62 -9.17
CA ASN A 123 12.01 -25.96 -8.89
C ASN A 123 11.24 -25.98 -7.57
N VAL A 124 10.34 -26.97 -7.38
CA VAL A 124 9.48 -27.09 -6.19
C VAL A 124 10.28 -27.14 -4.88
N ILE A 125 11.35 -27.93 -4.83
CA ILE A 125 12.22 -28.05 -3.64
C ILE A 125 12.83 -26.70 -3.27
N MET A 126 13.37 -26.00 -4.28
CA MET A 126 14.02 -24.71 -4.10
C MET A 126 13.03 -23.60 -3.69
N ARG A 127 11.76 -23.68 -4.14
CA ARG A 127 10.68 -22.80 -3.66
C ARG A 127 10.41 -23.00 -2.18
N LEU A 128 10.36 -24.25 -1.71
CA LEU A 128 10.19 -24.57 -0.30
C LEU A 128 11.38 -24.07 0.54
N SER A 129 12.60 -24.21 0.04
CA SER A 129 13.80 -23.65 0.70
C SER A 129 13.73 -22.12 0.80
N LEU A 130 13.22 -21.44 -0.23
CA LEU A 130 13.06 -19.97 -0.23
C LEU A 130 11.96 -19.53 0.76
N VAL A 131 10.85 -20.26 0.84
CA VAL A 131 9.80 -20.06 1.86
C VAL A 131 10.37 -20.20 3.27
N ALA A 132 11.13 -21.27 3.53
CA ALA A 132 11.76 -21.50 4.83
C ALA A 132 12.77 -20.39 5.18
N TYR A 133 13.61 -20.00 4.22
CA TYR A 133 14.55 -18.89 4.39
C TYR A 133 13.84 -17.57 4.74
N LEU A 134 12.75 -17.23 4.03
CA LEU A 134 11.96 -16.03 4.31
C LEU A 134 11.25 -16.07 5.67
N ALA A 135 10.74 -17.23 6.06
CA ALA A 135 10.15 -17.42 7.39
C ALA A 135 11.20 -17.19 8.48
N ILE A 136 12.38 -17.79 8.35
CA ILE A 136 13.49 -17.61 9.30
C ILE A 136 13.93 -16.13 9.35
N LEU A 137 14.08 -15.49 8.20
CA LEU A 137 14.45 -14.07 8.15
C LEU A 137 13.40 -13.18 8.82
N SER A 138 12.11 -13.48 8.68
CA SER A 138 11.04 -12.78 9.39
C SER A 138 11.15 -12.91 10.91
N ILE A 139 11.49 -14.11 11.42
CA ILE A 139 11.72 -14.35 12.85
C ILE A 139 12.87 -13.50 13.38
N LEU A 140 13.95 -13.41 12.62
CA LEU A 140 15.17 -12.71 13.02
C LEU A 140 15.02 -11.19 12.98
N VAL A 141 14.23 -10.68 12.03
CA VAL A 141 14.12 -9.23 11.78
C VAL A 141 13.05 -8.57 12.64
N GLN A 142 11.92 -9.24 12.89
CA GLN A 142 10.73 -8.65 13.48
C GLN A 142 10.53 -9.10 14.93
N PRO A 143 9.97 -8.24 15.82
CA PRO A 143 9.67 -8.64 17.19
C PRO A 143 8.61 -9.75 17.23
N ALA A 144 8.69 -10.58 18.27
CA ALA A 144 7.89 -11.82 18.41
C ALA A 144 6.37 -11.62 18.24
N GLN A 145 5.86 -10.43 18.59
CA GLN A 145 4.43 -10.11 18.49
C GLN A 145 3.98 -9.83 17.04
N VAL A 146 4.79 -9.13 16.25
CA VAL A 146 4.41 -8.75 14.88
C VAL A 146 4.59 -9.91 13.91
N TRP A 147 5.69 -10.65 14.03
CA TRP A 147 5.99 -11.73 13.09
C TRP A 147 4.97 -12.89 13.21
N LYS A 148 4.50 -13.23 14.42
CA LYS A 148 3.51 -14.30 14.64
C LYS A 148 2.20 -13.99 13.93
N ASP A 149 1.70 -12.78 14.12
CA ASP A 149 0.46 -12.30 13.52
C ASP A 149 0.56 -12.25 11.99
N GLN A 150 1.67 -11.73 11.48
CA GLN A 150 1.88 -11.58 10.05
C GLN A 150 2.10 -12.93 9.35
N LEU A 151 3.04 -13.74 9.86
CA LEU A 151 3.35 -15.05 9.29
C LEU A 151 2.14 -15.98 9.41
N GLY A 152 1.39 -15.91 10.51
CA GLY A 152 0.17 -16.69 10.70
C GLY A 152 -0.88 -16.39 9.63
N ARG A 153 -1.16 -15.10 9.36
CA ARG A 153 -2.10 -14.69 8.31
C ARG A 153 -1.66 -15.10 6.91
N VAL A 154 -0.38 -14.90 6.58
CA VAL A 154 0.16 -15.24 5.24
C VAL A 154 0.20 -16.76 5.05
N THR A 155 0.59 -17.51 6.07
CA THR A 155 0.60 -18.99 6.04
C THR A 155 -0.82 -19.51 5.89
N LEU A 156 -1.79 -18.98 6.63
CA LEU A 156 -3.20 -19.32 6.52
C LEU A 156 -3.72 -19.08 5.09
N LEU A 157 -3.47 -17.88 4.54
CA LEU A 157 -3.90 -17.55 3.18
C LEU A 157 -3.27 -18.47 2.13
N SER A 158 -1.97 -18.75 2.25
CA SER A 158 -1.28 -19.69 1.35
C SER A 158 -1.78 -21.13 1.49
N GLY A 159 -2.15 -21.55 2.71
CA GLY A 159 -2.69 -22.87 3.00
C GLY A 159 -4.09 -23.05 2.46
N ILE A 160 -4.96 -22.04 2.58
CA ILE A 160 -6.29 -22.05 1.94
C ILE A 160 -6.15 -22.15 0.42
N LEU A 161 -5.25 -21.36 -0.19
CA LEU A 161 -4.99 -21.45 -1.62
C LEU A 161 -4.44 -22.82 -2.02
N PHE A 162 -3.53 -23.39 -1.23
CA PHE A 162 -3.00 -24.74 -1.46
C PHE A 162 -4.12 -25.79 -1.49
N ILE A 163 -5.01 -25.76 -0.49
CA ILE A 163 -6.14 -26.69 -0.40
C ILE A 163 -7.09 -26.48 -1.57
N MET A 164 -7.49 -25.24 -1.85
CA MET A 164 -8.42 -24.95 -2.96
C MET A 164 -7.85 -25.38 -4.31
N LEU A 165 -6.62 -24.98 -4.67
CA LEU A 165 -6.03 -25.39 -5.94
C LEU A 165 -5.71 -26.89 -6.00
N GLY A 166 -5.31 -27.49 -4.88
CA GLY A 166 -5.04 -28.93 -4.80
C GLY A 166 -6.28 -29.77 -5.07
N LEU A 167 -7.45 -29.29 -4.65
CA LEU A 167 -8.74 -29.96 -4.83
C LEU A 167 -9.43 -29.59 -6.16
N SER A 168 -9.31 -28.34 -6.63
CA SER A 168 -10.02 -27.84 -7.82
C SER A 168 -9.40 -28.23 -9.16
N THR A 169 -8.10 -28.57 -9.18
CA THR A 169 -7.36 -28.84 -10.43
C THR A 169 -7.83 -30.10 -11.18
N ASP A 170 -8.62 -30.96 -10.54
CA ASP A 170 -9.19 -32.18 -11.12
C ASP A 170 -10.66 -32.03 -11.60
N SER A 171 -11.29 -30.88 -11.38
CA SER A 171 -12.69 -30.65 -11.81
C SER A 171 -12.84 -30.35 -13.31
N ALA A 172 -11.75 -30.15 -14.04
CA ALA A 172 -11.78 -29.94 -15.49
C ALA A 172 -11.29 -31.21 -16.21
N PRO A 173 -12.17 -31.99 -16.86
CA PRO A 173 -11.71 -33.02 -17.80
C PRO A 173 -10.90 -32.32 -18.88
N SER A 174 -9.68 -32.77 -19.14
CA SER A 174 -8.91 -32.26 -20.28
C SER A 174 -9.72 -32.54 -21.54
N LEU A 175 -10.26 -31.49 -22.18
CA LEU A 175 -10.94 -31.57 -23.49
C LEU A 175 -9.98 -31.93 -24.64
N ILE A 176 -8.78 -32.42 -24.32
CA ILE A 176 -7.83 -32.92 -25.29
C ILE A 176 -8.31 -34.33 -25.68
N SER A 177 -9.18 -34.35 -26.70
CA SER A 177 -9.48 -35.57 -27.44
C SER A 177 -8.17 -36.23 -27.85
N SER A 178 -7.98 -37.50 -27.50
CA SER A 178 -6.81 -38.27 -27.91
C SER A 178 -6.74 -38.26 -29.43
N ARG A 179 -5.73 -37.61 -30.00
CA ARG A 179 -5.55 -37.47 -31.46
C ARG A 179 -5.17 -38.78 -32.17
N ALA A 180 -5.08 -39.89 -31.44
CA ALA A 180 -4.82 -41.22 -31.96
C ALA A 180 -6.12 -42.06 -31.91
N PRO A 181 -6.49 -42.75 -33.00
CA PRO A 181 -7.59 -43.70 -32.97
C PRO A 181 -7.28 -44.83 -31.98
N PRO A 182 -8.29 -45.37 -31.28
CA PRO A 182 -8.08 -46.47 -30.34
C PRO A 182 -7.39 -47.64 -31.07
N PRO A 183 -6.43 -48.34 -30.44
CA PRO A 183 -5.61 -49.37 -31.09
C PRO A 183 -6.42 -50.55 -31.67
N SER A 184 -7.67 -50.71 -31.25
CA SER A 184 -8.64 -51.64 -31.84
C SER A 184 -9.02 -51.29 -33.29
N LEU A 185 -9.00 -50.00 -33.66
CA LEU A 185 -9.29 -49.53 -35.02
C LEU A 185 -8.10 -49.71 -35.97
N MET A 186 -6.89 -49.92 -35.41
CA MET A 186 -5.64 -50.03 -36.16
C MET A 186 -5.15 -51.48 -36.31
N GLY A 187 -5.94 -52.46 -35.83
CA GLY A 187 -5.66 -53.90 -36.02
C GLY A 187 -4.48 -54.44 -35.22
N LEU A 188 -3.93 -53.69 -34.26
CA LEU A 188 -2.86 -54.17 -33.40
C LEU A 188 -3.41 -54.99 -32.22
N PRO A 189 -2.72 -56.08 -31.79
CA PRO A 189 -3.08 -56.79 -30.57
C PRO A 189 -3.05 -55.80 -29.40
N SER A 190 -4.11 -55.81 -28.58
CA SER A 190 -4.22 -54.96 -27.40
C SER A 190 -3.11 -55.33 -26.42
N PHE A 191 -2.00 -54.58 -26.45
CA PHE A 191 -0.94 -54.75 -25.46
C PHE A 191 -1.55 -54.62 -24.06
N ALA A 192 -1.26 -55.60 -23.20
CA ALA A 192 -1.66 -55.57 -21.80
C ALA A 192 -1.21 -54.23 -21.21
N ALA A 193 -2.14 -53.47 -20.63
CA ALA A 193 -1.86 -52.20 -19.98
C ALA A 193 -0.69 -52.44 -19.01
N SER A 194 0.45 -51.82 -19.29
CA SER A 194 1.69 -52.00 -18.53
C SER A 194 1.40 -51.93 -17.04
N LEU A 195 1.70 -53.00 -16.32
CA LEU A 195 1.34 -53.23 -14.92
C LEU A 195 2.18 -52.43 -13.91
N GLU A 196 3.00 -51.48 -14.40
CA GLU A 196 3.61 -50.38 -13.62
C GLU A 196 3.22 -49.01 -14.20
N GLY A 197 1.92 -48.86 -14.49
CA GLY A 197 1.36 -47.63 -15.05
C GLY A 197 1.53 -46.43 -14.12
N TYR A 198 2.01 -45.32 -14.69
CA TYR A 198 2.14 -44.02 -14.03
C TYR A 198 0.89 -43.66 -13.20
N LYS A 199 0.99 -43.78 -11.87
CA LYS A 199 -0.10 -43.51 -10.93
C LYS A 199 -0.30 -42.00 -10.78
N TYR A 200 -1.18 -41.43 -11.61
CA TYR A 200 -1.49 -40.00 -11.65
C TYR A 200 -2.24 -39.51 -10.40
N VAL A 201 -3.07 -40.37 -9.82
CA VAL A 201 -3.89 -40.08 -8.64
C VAL A 201 -3.19 -40.64 -7.40
N ILE A 202 -2.79 -39.75 -6.49
CA ILE A 202 -2.05 -40.12 -5.28
C ILE A 202 -3.05 -40.61 -4.21
N LEU A 203 -4.16 -39.88 -4.07
CA LEU A 203 -5.11 -40.08 -2.98
C LEU A 203 -6.53 -39.79 -3.47
N LYS A 204 -7.45 -40.72 -3.21
CA LYS A 204 -8.88 -40.60 -3.48
C LYS A 204 -9.63 -40.60 -2.15
N LEU A 205 -10.22 -39.48 -1.77
CA LEU A 205 -11.17 -39.39 -0.65
C LEU A 205 -12.54 -39.00 -1.22
N GLY A 206 -13.31 -40.00 -1.65
CA GLY A 206 -14.67 -39.78 -2.18
C GLY A 206 -14.69 -38.93 -3.47
N PRO A 207 -15.51 -37.85 -3.57
CA PRO A 207 -15.54 -36.99 -4.76
C PRO A 207 -14.26 -36.17 -4.95
N ILE A 208 -13.38 -36.16 -3.94
CA ILE A 208 -12.12 -35.44 -3.95
C ILE A 208 -11.01 -36.39 -4.42
N GLN A 209 -10.37 -36.03 -5.55
CA GLN A 209 -9.21 -36.73 -6.07
C GLN A 209 -8.01 -35.77 -6.04
N LEU A 210 -6.91 -36.22 -5.44
CA LEU A 210 -5.67 -35.46 -5.38
C LEU A 210 -4.65 -36.05 -6.34
N THR A 211 -4.34 -35.30 -7.39
CA THR A 211 -3.42 -35.71 -8.45
C THR A 211 -2.04 -35.14 -8.27
N ARG A 212 -1.04 -35.80 -8.86
CA ARG A 212 0.35 -35.33 -8.84
C ARG A 212 0.50 -33.94 -9.48
N LYS A 213 -0.27 -33.66 -10.54
CA LYS A 213 -0.30 -32.36 -11.22
C LYS A 213 -0.98 -31.28 -10.38
N GLY A 214 -2.11 -31.61 -9.75
CA GLY A 214 -2.81 -30.72 -8.82
C GLY A 214 -1.94 -30.34 -7.63
N LEU A 215 -1.28 -31.33 -7.02
CA LEU A 215 -0.33 -31.13 -5.93
C LEU A 215 0.82 -30.19 -6.34
N SER A 216 1.47 -30.45 -7.48
CA SER A 216 2.58 -29.61 -7.96
C SER A 216 2.15 -28.16 -8.23
N THR A 217 0.96 -27.97 -8.83
CA THR A 217 0.42 -26.64 -9.13
C THR A 217 0.06 -25.90 -7.85
N ALA A 218 -0.63 -26.58 -6.92
CA ALA A 218 -1.00 -26.03 -5.63
C ALA A 218 0.21 -25.64 -4.78
N THR A 219 1.23 -26.50 -4.68
CA THR A 219 2.47 -26.19 -3.95
C THR A 219 3.16 -24.96 -4.57
N THR A 220 3.17 -24.87 -5.91
CA THR A 220 3.77 -23.74 -6.62
C THR A 220 3.05 -22.43 -6.31
N SER A 221 1.72 -22.39 -6.43
CA SER A 221 0.94 -21.19 -6.15
C SER A 221 1.03 -20.78 -4.68
N ALA A 222 0.98 -21.75 -3.76
CA ALA A 222 1.06 -21.47 -2.33
C ALA A 222 2.42 -20.88 -1.93
N CYS A 223 3.53 -21.47 -2.44
CA CYS A 223 4.86 -20.93 -2.22
C CYS A 223 5.01 -19.53 -2.80
N LEU A 224 4.58 -19.30 -4.05
CA LEU A 224 4.66 -18.00 -4.69
C LEU A 224 3.93 -16.94 -3.87
N THR A 225 2.68 -17.20 -3.51
CA THR A 225 1.87 -16.27 -2.71
C THR A 225 2.55 -15.96 -1.37
N PHE A 226 3.01 -16.99 -0.65
CA PHE A 226 3.73 -16.80 0.61
C PHE A 226 4.97 -15.91 0.43
N THR A 227 5.81 -16.20 -0.57
CA THR A 227 7.06 -15.47 -0.80
C THR A 227 6.83 -14.00 -1.15
N ILE A 228 5.83 -13.68 -1.97
CA ILE A 228 5.52 -12.29 -2.35
C ILE A 228 5.02 -11.50 -1.14
N PHE A 229 4.03 -12.01 -0.41
CA PHE A 229 3.47 -11.29 0.73
C PHE A 229 4.49 -11.14 1.86
N GLN A 230 5.27 -12.20 2.14
CA GLN A 230 6.25 -12.17 3.21
C GLN A 230 7.44 -11.26 2.90
N SER A 231 7.96 -11.29 1.66
CA SER A 231 9.06 -10.41 1.25
C SER A 231 8.66 -8.93 1.27
N ALA A 232 7.47 -8.60 0.77
CA ALA A 232 6.93 -7.23 0.81
C ALA A 232 6.78 -6.73 2.25
N SER A 233 6.29 -7.56 3.15
CA SER A 233 6.07 -7.14 4.53
C SER A 233 7.37 -6.96 5.32
N VAL A 234 8.40 -7.80 5.08
CA VAL A 234 9.75 -7.57 5.63
C VAL A 234 10.34 -6.27 5.08
N PHE A 235 10.18 -5.99 3.78
CA PHE A 235 10.67 -4.76 3.17
C PHE A 235 10.01 -3.50 3.76
N LEU A 236 8.68 -3.50 3.89
CA LEU A 236 7.92 -2.36 4.43
C LEU A 236 8.14 -2.13 5.92
N SER A 237 8.33 -3.20 6.71
CA SER A 237 8.61 -3.06 8.14
C SER A 237 10.01 -2.50 8.42
N THR A 238 10.96 -2.70 7.51
CA THR A 238 12.39 -2.33 7.71
C THR A 238 12.84 -1.08 6.96
N THR A 239 11.95 -0.45 6.17
CA THR A 239 12.29 0.70 5.31
C THR A 239 11.26 1.81 5.49
N THR A 240 11.74 3.03 5.73
CA THR A 240 10.84 4.19 5.85
C THR A 240 10.31 4.62 4.47
N PRO A 241 9.12 5.25 4.38
CA PRO A 241 8.57 5.71 3.11
C PRO A 241 9.51 6.66 2.35
N GLU A 242 10.22 7.54 3.06
CA GLU A 242 11.20 8.45 2.45
C GLU A 242 12.40 7.69 1.86
N GLN A 243 12.89 6.66 2.54
CA GLN A 243 13.95 5.77 2.03
C GLN A 243 13.49 4.97 0.80
N ILE A 244 12.22 4.56 0.74
CA ILE A 244 11.65 3.89 -0.44
C ILE A 244 11.67 4.84 -1.65
N ALA A 245 11.26 6.10 -1.48
CA ALA A 245 11.33 7.10 -2.56
C ALA A 245 12.77 7.34 -3.05
N PHE A 246 13.74 7.34 -2.14
CA PHE A 246 15.16 7.41 -2.50
C PHE A 246 15.64 6.20 -3.29
N ALA A 247 15.25 4.98 -2.89
CA ALA A 247 15.56 3.78 -3.65
C ALA A 247 14.91 3.85 -5.05
N LEU A 248 13.65 4.26 -5.12
CA LEU A 248 12.89 4.41 -6.36
C LEU A 248 13.56 5.39 -7.34
N ARG A 249 14.11 6.51 -6.83
CA ARG A 249 14.88 7.47 -7.65
C ARG A 249 16.01 6.79 -8.42
N TRP A 250 16.75 5.90 -7.76
CA TRP A 250 17.86 5.18 -8.39
C TRP A 250 17.37 4.22 -9.48
N PHE A 251 16.26 3.51 -9.23
CA PHE A 251 15.66 2.58 -10.21
C PHE A 251 15.01 3.27 -11.41
N ILE A 252 14.45 4.48 -11.24
CA ILE A 252 13.85 5.27 -12.33
C ILE A 252 14.90 6.11 -13.07
N SER A 253 16.08 6.34 -12.48
CA SER A 253 17.19 7.08 -13.11
C SER A 253 17.51 6.72 -14.57
N PRO A 254 17.57 5.43 -15.00
CA PRO A 254 17.83 5.11 -16.41
C PRO A 254 16.73 5.61 -17.36
N LEU A 255 15.50 5.81 -16.86
CA LEU A 255 14.38 6.35 -17.63
C LEU A 255 14.56 7.84 -17.96
N ALA A 256 15.46 8.55 -17.26
CA ALA A 256 15.82 9.93 -17.58
C ALA A 256 16.43 10.04 -18.99
N ASN A 257 17.13 9.00 -19.46
CA ASN A 257 17.71 8.96 -20.81
C ASN A 257 16.63 8.90 -21.91
N LEU A 258 15.39 8.54 -21.56
CA LEU A 258 14.24 8.51 -22.46
C LEU A 258 13.44 9.82 -22.44
N GLY A 259 13.95 10.88 -21.79
CA GLY A 259 13.31 12.20 -21.72
C GLY A 259 12.26 12.32 -20.61
N VAL A 260 12.16 11.37 -19.68
CA VAL A 260 11.25 11.45 -18.53
C VAL A 260 11.83 12.38 -17.45
N PRO A 261 11.06 13.35 -16.90
CA PRO A 261 11.53 14.27 -15.86
C PRO A 261 11.58 13.59 -14.48
N VAL A 262 12.53 12.66 -14.29
CA VAL A 262 12.64 11.83 -13.07
C VAL A 262 12.77 12.67 -11.81
N ALA A 263 13.51 13.78 -11.87
CA ALA A 263 13.76 14.59 -10.69
C ALA A 263 12.50 15.33 -10.20
N GLU A 264 11.60 15.76 -11.09
CA GLU A 264 10.30 16.35 -10.73
C GLU A 264 9.34 15.29 -10.17
N VAL A 265 9.31 14.10 -10.75
CA VAL A 265 8.51 12.97 -10.25
C VAL A 265 8.95 12.58 -8.83
N ILE A 266 10.25 12.54 -8.55
CA ILE A 266 10.75 12.21 -7.22
C ILE A 266 10.50 13.35 -6.22
N LEU A 267 10.63 14.61 -6.64
CA LEU A 267 10.33 15.76 -5.79
C LEU A 267 8.85 15.78 -5.39
N THR A 268 7.94 15.59 -6.34
CA THR A 268 6.49 15.51 -6.07
C THR A 268 6.16 14.33 -5.17
N LEU A 269 6.80 13.18 -5.36
CA LEU A 269 6.65 12.02 -4.49
C LEU A 269 7.09 12.31 -3.05
N LEU A 270 8.30 12.86 -2.83
CA LEU A 270 8.81 13.19 -1.49
C LEU A 270 7.93 14.22 -0.78
N LEU A 271 7.49 15.23 -1.52
CA LEU A 271 6.56 16.23 -1.02
C LEU A 271 5.24 15.57 -0.60
N SER A 272 4.69 14.67 -1.44
CA SER A 272 3.45 13.95 -1.13
C SER A 272 3.56 13.05 0.11
N LEU A 273 4.71 12.37 0.28
CA LEU A 273 4.99 11.52 1.44
C LEU A 273 5.09 12.33 2.74
N ARG A 274 5.51 13.58 2.67
CA ARG A 274 5.47 14.48 3.82
C ARG A 274 4.05 15.00 4.09
N PHE A 275 3.25 15.23 3.04
CA PHE A 275 1.87 15.67 3.18
C PHE A 275 0.88 14.61 3.61
N ILE A 276 1.19 13.33 3.42
CA ILE A 276 0.26 12.25 3.79
C ILE A 276 -0.13 12.32 5.27
N ASN A 277 0.81 12.64 6.17
CA ASN A 277 0.55 12.76 7.60
C ASN A 277 -0.36 13.97 7.89
N LEU A 278 -0.10 15.11 7.25
CA LEU A 278 -0.96 16.29 7.37
C LEU A 278 -2.39 15.99 6.89
N VAL A 279 -2.53 15.30 5.75
CA VAL A 279 -3.83 14.90 5.22
C VAL A 279 -4.55 13.96 6.19
N PHE A 280 -3.86 13.00 6.78
CA PHE A 280 -4.46 12.12 7.79
C PHE A 280 -4.92 12.88 9.03
N ASP A 281 -4.14 13.86 9.51
CA ASP A 281 -4.54 14.70 10.63
C ASP A 281 -5.75 15.56 10.30
N GLU A 282 -5.81 16.13 9.10
CA GLU A 282 -6.97 16.91 8.64
C GLU A 282 -8.23 16.05 8.52
N VAL A 283 -8.10 14.85 7.94
CA VAL A 283 -9.20 13.87 7.86
C VAL A 283 -9.67 13.48 9.26
N ARG A 284 -8.75 13.25 10.21
CA ARG A 284 -9.09 12.92 11.60
C ARG A 284 -9.80 14.08 12.30
N ASN A 285 -9.32 15.31 12.13
CA ASN A 285 -9.93 16.50 12.73
C ASN A 285 -11.34 16.75 12.19
N VAL A 286 -11.53 16.60 10.87
CA VAL A 286 -12.86 16.68 10.26
C VAL A 286 -13.75 15.55 10.76
N ALA A 287 -13.26 14.31 10.83
CA ALA A 287 -14.02 13.17 11.34
C ALA A 287 -14.48 13.38 12.80
N LEU A 288 -13.60 13.83 13.68
CA LEU A 288 -13.95 14.15 15.07
C LEU A 288 -14.97 15.30 15.15
N GLY A 289 -14.83 16.31 14.29
CA GLY A 289 -15.81 17.40 14.16
C GLY A 289 -17.19 16.96 13.65
N ILE A 290 -17.26 15.86 12.90
CA ILE A 290 -18.53 15.25 12.46
C ILE A 290 -19.18 14.50 13.63
N VAL A 291 -18.39 13.69 14.34
CA VAL A 291 -18.88 12.92 15.49
C VAL A 291 -19.43 13.85 16.57
N SER A 292 -18.80 15.00 16.82
CA SER A 292 -19.29 15.99 17.80
C SER A 292 -20.61 16.66 17.40
N ARG A 293 -20.94 16.71 16.10
CA ARG A 293 -22.21 17.27 15.61
C ARG A 293 -23.43 16.36 15.81
N ARG A 294 -23.25 15.17 16.43
CA ARG A 294 -24.33 14.23 16.80
C ARG A 294 -25.38 14.04 15.70
N ILE A 295 -24.92 13.72 14.49
CA ILE A 295 -25.81 13.36 13.38
C ILE A 295 -26.46 12.01 13.71
N ASN A 296 -27.79 11.95 13.67
CA ASN A 296 -28.55 10.71 13.89
C ASN A 296 -28.47 9.79 12.68
N TRP A 297 -27.35 9.08 12.52
CA TRP A 297 -27.09 8.18 11.38
C TRP A 297 -28.16 7.12 11.13
N GLN A 298 -28.93 6.74 12.15
CA GLN A 298 -30.00 5.74 12.04
C GLN A 298 -31.26 6.27 11.33
N GLN A 299 -31.44 7.59 11.23
CA GLN A 299 -32.62 8.22 10.63
C GLN A 299 -32.38 8.72 9.20
N LEU A 300 -31.13 8.71 8.71
CA LEU A 300 -30.81 9.21 7.37
C LEU A 300 -31.11 8.17 6.29
N THR A 301 -31.66 8.64 5.18
CA THR A 301 -31.69 7.84 3.95
C THR A 301 -30.28 7.71 3.34
N THR A 302 -30.07 6.72 2.48
CA THR A 302 -28.79 6.50 1.80
C THR A 302 -28.37 7.70 0.95
N LEU A 303 -29.33 8.38 0.32
CA LEU A 303 -29.06 9.57 -0.50
C LEU A 303 -28.61 10.77 0.34
N GLU A 304 -29.27 11.03 1.46
CA GLU A 304 -28.89 12.11 2.39
C GLU A 304 -27.50 11.84 2.99
N THR A 305 -27.18 10.58 3.28
CA THR A 305 -25.86 10.18 3.79
C THR A 305 -24.75 10.51 2.78
N ILE A 306 -24.99 10.30 1.49
CA ILE A 306 -24.02 10.59 0.42
C ILE A 306 -23.80 12.09 0.27
N ASP A 307 -24.86 12.91 0.32
CA ASP A 307 -24.72 14.38 0.20
C ASP A 307 -23.94 14.99 1.38
N VAL A 308 -24.21 14.49 2.59
CA VAL A 308 -23.45 14.83 3.79
C VAL A 308 -21.99 14.45 3.64
N PHE A 309 -21.70 13.23 3.15
CA PHE A 309 -20.33 12.77 2.89
C PHE A 309 -19.60 13.64 1.85
N PHE A 310 -20.27 13.99 0.74
CA PHE A 310 -19.70 14.85 -0.30
C PHE A 310 -19.38 16.26 0.22
N THR A 311 -20.25 16.81 1.08
CA THR A 311 -20.02 18.10 1.74
C THR A 311 -18.75 18.07 2.60
N TYR A 312 -18.47 16.96 3.29
CA TYR A 312 -17.25 16.82 4.08
C TYR A 312 -16.00 16.61 3.24
N ILE A 313 -16.08 15.80 2.20
CA ILE A 313 -15.00 15.65 1.22
C ILE A 313 -14.63 17.02 0.65
N ARG A 314 -15.61 17.84 0.26
CA ARG A 314 -15.39 19.19 -0.25
C ARG A 314 -14.63 20.07 0.76
N ARG A 315 -14.95 19.95 2.05
CA ARG A 315 -14.26 20.68 3.12
C ARG A 315 -12.80 20.24 3.25
N ILE A 316 -12.54 18.94 3.26
CA ILE A 316 -11.18 18.36 3.34
C ILE A 316 -10.35 18.84 2.14
N PHE A 317 -10.88 18.73 0.92
CA PHE A 317 -10.20 19.22 -0.27
C PHE A 317 -9.86 20.70 -0.20
N ARG A 318 -10.82 21.56 0.21
CA ARG A 318 -10.57 23.00 0.35
C ARG A 318 -9.41 23.27 1.30
N ASN A 319 -9.34 22.57 2.43
CA ASN A 319 -8.27 22.74 3.41
C ASN A 319 -6.92 22.25 2.85
N ILE A 320 -6.88 21.09 2.20
CA ILE A 320 -5.66 20.57 1.55
C ILE A 320 -5.15 21.52 0.46
N PHE A 321 -6.05 22.10 -0.36
CA PHE A 321 -5.65 23.08 -1.38
C PHE A 321 -5.05 24.36 -0.78
N VAL A 322 -5.62 24.87 0.32
CA VAL A 322 -5.02 26.03 1.02
C VAL A 322 -3.62 25.69 1.52
N HIS A 323 -3.40 24.50 2.07
CA HIS A 323 -2.06 24.07 2.46
C HIS A 323 -1.11 23.96 1.26
N ALA A 324 -1.54 23.32 0.17
CA ALA A 324 -0.72 23.22 -1.04
C ALA A 324 -0.28 24.60 -1.56
N GLU A 325 -1.18 25.59 -1.53
CA GLU A 325 -0.88 26.97 -1.91
C GLU A 325 0.11 27.66 -0.95
N GLN A 326 -0.05 27.47 0.36
CA GLN A 326 0.90 28.00 1.35
C GLN A 326 2.31 27.42 1.16
N ILE A 327 2.40 26.13 0.87
CA ILE A 327 3.68 25.46 0.61
C ILE A 327 4.29 25.92 -0.71
N SER A 328 3.51 26.02 -1.79
CA SER A 328 4.02 26.46 -3.08
C SER A 328 4.59 27.89 -2.98
N GLN A 329 3.86 28.81 -2.35
CA GLN A 329 4.31 30.17 -2.10
C GLN A 329 5.58 30.20 -1.26
N ALA A 330 5.63 29.41 -0.18
CA ALA A 330 6.81 29.32 0.68
C ALA A 330 8.02 28.67 -0.01
N MET A 331 7.82 27.84 -1.04
CA MET A 331 8.89 27.31 -1.87
C MET A 331 9.42 28.38 -2.84
N ILE A 332 8.53 29.15 -3.47
CA ILE A 332 8.90 30.25 -4.38
C ILE A 332 9.71 31.32 -3.63
N VAL A 333 9.28 31.72 -2.44
CA VAL A 333 9.99 32.71 -1.60
C VAL A 333 11.39 32.23 -1.19
N ARG A 334 11.57 30.91 -0.99
CA ARG A 334 12.88 30.31 -0.73
C ARG A 334 13.75 30.15 -1.98
N GLY A 335 13.28 30.60 -3.14
CA GLY A 335 14.03 30.56 -4.39
C GLY A 335 13.88 29.27 -5.19
N PHE A 336 12.85 28.45 -4.95
CA PHE A 336 12.58 27.29 -5.81
C PHE A 336 12.06 27.76 -7.18
N ARG A 337 12.81 27.47 -8.25
CA ARG A 337 12.49 27.92 -9.61
C ARG A 337 11.89 26.83 -10.51
N GLY A 338 11.61 25.64 -9.96
CA GLY A 338 11.11 24.49 -10.72
C GLY A 338 12.17 23.72 -11.50
N ASP A 339 13.37 24.25 -11.66
CA ASP A 339 14.47 23.53 -12.33
C ASP A 339 15.07 22.47 -11.40
N SER A 340 14.80 21.22 -11.73
CA SER A 340 15.19 20.06 -10.93
C SER A 340 16.68 19.72 -11.03
N THR A 341 17.39 20.25 -12.02
CA THR A 341 18.83 20.03 -12.22
C THR A 341 19.70 20.87 -11.29
N THR A 342 19.21 22.05 -10.91
CA THR A 342 19.93 23.01 -10.06
C THR A 342 19.74 22.72 -8.56
N HIS A 343 18.61 22.13 -8.17
CA HIS A 343 18.32 21.80 -6.77
C HIS A 343 18.71 20.35 -6.44
N LYS A 344 19.92 20.16 -5.87
CA LYS A 344 20.34 18.86 -5.33
C LYS A 344 19.52 18.53 -4.08
N ILE A 345 18.62 17.55 -4.21
CA ILE A 345 17.94 16.93 -3.06
C ILE A 345 18.96 16.07 -2.32
N PHE A 346 19.46 16.58 -1.21
CA PHE A 346 20.28 15.82 -0.26
C PHE A 346 19.35 14.94 0.56
N LEU A 347 19.17 13.70 0.11
CA LEU A 347 18.56 12.67 0.93
C LEU A 347 19.68 12.06 1.75
N SER A 348 19.72 12.39 3.04
CA SER A 348 20.60 11.73 3.99
C SER A 348 20.18 10.26 4.05
N ALA A 349 20.82 9.42 3.23
CA ALA A 349 20.91 8.02 3.57
C ALA A 349 21.72 8.00 4.86
N ASP A 350 21.06 7.70 5.99
CA ASP A 350 21.78 7.37 7.22
C ASP A 350 22.95 6.47 6.86
N SER A 351 24.12 6.76 7.42
CA SER A 351 25.39 6.11 7.07
C SER A 351 25.22 4.60 7.09
N SER A 352 24.96 4.01 5.92
CA SER A 352 24.76 2.58 5.83
C SER A 352 26.08 1.94 6.19
N ASN A 353 26.01 0.93 7.06
CA ASN A 353 27.20 0.16 7.42
C ASN A 353 27.69 -0.52 6.15
N GLY A 354 28.82 -0.08 5.59
CA GLY A 354 29.35 -0.64 4.35
C GLY A 354 29.47 -2.17 4.39
N VAL A 355 29.85 -2.72 5.55
CA VAL A 355 29.89 -4.16 5.82
C VAL A 355 28.51 -4.82 5.65
N ALA A 356 27.45 -4.18 6.13
CA ALA A 356 26.10 -4.72 6.03
C ALA A 356 25.62 -4.83 4.58
N ASN A 357 25.97 -3.83 3.76
CA ASN A 357 25.68 -3.85 2.33
C ASN A 357 26.41 -4.99 1.61
N TYR A 358 27.70 -5.19 1.89
CA TYR A 358 28.47 -6.27 1.28
C TYR A 358 27.89 -7.66 1.63
N ILE A 359 27.55 -7.88 2.90
CA ILE A 359 26.93 -9.13 3.35
C ILE A 359 25.56 -9.33 2.69
N SER A 360 24.75 -8.27 2.58
CA SER A 360 23.43 -8.34 1.94
C SER A 360 23.53 -8.68 0.45
N ILE A 361 24.45 -8.05 -0.29
CA ILE A 361 24.71 -8.34 -1.70
C ILE A 361 25.23 -9.78 -1.87
N SER A 362 26.15 -10.22 -1.02
CA SER A 362 26.67 -11.59 -1.05
C SER A 362 25.56 -12.61 -0.78
N CYS A 363 24.67 -12.34 0.17
CA CYS A 363 23.51 -13.20 0.47
C CYS A 363 22.53 -13.26 -0.72
N LEU A 364 22.25 -12.12 -1.36
CA LEU A 364 21.42 -12.05 -2.56
C LEU A 364 22.02 -12.88 -3.70
N PHE A 365 23.33 -12.72 -3.96
CA PHE A 365 24.02 -13.50 -4.99
C PHE A 365 24.00 -14.99 -4.67
N GLY A 366 24.23 -15.37 -3.40
CA GLY A 366 24.12 -16.74 -2.92
C GLY A 366 22.74 -17.35 -3.13
N LEU A 367 21.66 -16.60 -2.88
CA LEU A 367 20.28 -17.06 -3.14
C LEU A 367 20.01 -17.27 -4.62
N ILE A 368 20.46 -16.35 -5.48
CA ILE A 368 20.33 -16.49 -6.93
C ILE A 368 21.09 -17.74 -7.39
N ALA A 369 22.36 -17.86 -7.00
CA ALA A 369 23.21 -18.99 -7.37
C ALA A 369 22.61 -20.32 -6.90
N LEU A 370 22.14 -20.38 -5.65
CA LEU A 370 21.47 -21.55 -5.08
C LEU A 370 20.28 -21.98 -5.95
N VAL A 371 19.42 -21.04 -6.38
CA VAL A 371 18.26 -21.34 -7.23
C VAL A 371 18.62 -21.70 -8.67
N THR A 372 19.70 -21.12 -9.24
CA THR A 372 20.10 -21.37 -10.62
C THR A 372 20.97 -22.62 -10.79
N LEU A 373 21.84 -22.93 -9.83
CA LEU A 373 22.76 -24.09 -9.85
C LEU A 373 22.12 -25.43 -10.23
N PRO A 374 20.96 -25.84 -9.69
CA PRO A 374 20.39 -27.14 -10.02
C PRO A 374 19.92 -27.25 -11.48
N LYS A 375 19.84 -26.15 -12.24
CA LYS A 375 19.57 -26.20 -13.69
C LYS A 375 20.82 -26.40 -14.55
N TYR A 376 22.01 -26.17 -13.98
CA TYR A 376 23.28 -26.35 -14.69
C TYR A 376 23.94 -27.69 -14.37
N LEU A 377 23.51 -28.34 -13.28
CA LEU A 377 24.05 -29.62 -12.81
C LEU A 377 23.27 -30.84 -13.33
N ILE A 378 22.18 -30.60 -14.06
CA ILE A 378 21.31 -31.58 -14.75
C ILE A 378 21.30 -31.18 -16.22
#